data_AF-A0A965IE70-F1
#
_entry.id   AF-A0A965IE70-F1
#
_cell.length_a   1.000
_cell.length_b   1.000
_cell.length_c   1.000
_cell.angle_alpha   90.00
_cell.angle_beta   90.00
_cell.angle_gamma   90.00
#
_symmetry.space_group_name_H-M   'P 1'
#
loop_
_entity.id
_entity.type
_entity.pdbx_description
1 polymer ?
#
loop_
_entity_poly.entity_id
_entity_poly.type
_entity_poly.pdbx_seq_one_letter_code
_entity_poly.pdbx_strand_id
1 'polypeptide(L)'
;LNEWFFAGGARAVGRGLWQRGDQTLIDGFFVNGSARAVAGVASLLRLGQTGFLYHYAVAMILGVALLLWWFAPLVRNALPS
;
A
#
# COMPACT_ATOMS: atom_id res chain seq x y z
N LEU A 1 -5.60 43.05 -27.01
CA LEU A 1 -4.31 43.15 -26.28
C LEU A 1 -4.45 42.75 -24.81
N ASN A 2 -5.42 43.30 -24.06
CA ASN A 2 -5.58 43.03 -22.63
C ASN A 2 -5.94 41.57 -22.30
N GLU A 3 -6.75 40.88 -23.11
CA GLU A 3 -7.16 39.50 -22.84
C GLU A 3 -6.04 38.47 -22.95
N TRP A 4 -5.07 38.64 -23.85
CA TRP A 4 -3.98 37.67 -23.99
C TRP A 4 -3.00 37.75 -22.81
N PHE A 5 -2.72 38.96 -22.33
CA PHE A 5 -1.84 39.18 -21.18
C PHE A 5 -2.49 38.71 -19.87
N PHE A 6 -3.76 39.05 -19.64
CA PHE A 6 -4.49 38.60 -18.45
C PHE A 6 -4.80 37.09 -18.50
N ALA A 7 -5.27 36.54 -19.62
CA ALA A 7 -5.54 35.11 -19.74
C ALA A 7 -4.26 34.25 -19.80
N GLY A 8 -3.17 34.81 -20.32
CA GLY A 8 -1.84 34.18 -20.30
C GLY A 8 -1.26 34.13 -18.88
N GLY A 9 -1.28 35.27 -18.19
CA GLY A 9 -0.83 35.41 -16.80
C GLY A 9 -1.64 34.56 -15.82
N ALA A 10 -2.97 34.60 -15.90
CA ALA A 10 -3.85 33.81 -15.04
C ALA A 10 -3.66 32.29 -15.24
N ARG A 11 -3.46 31.84 -16.49
CA ARG A 11 -3.17 30.41 -16.77
C ARG A 11 -1.77 30.00 -16.33
N ALA A 12 -0.78 30.88 -16.37
CA ALA A 12 0.55 30.59 -15.86
C ALA A 12 0.55 30.48 -14.33
N VAL A 13 -0.12 31.42 -13.64
CA VAL A 13 -0.28 31.40 -12.18
C VAL A 13 -1.11 30.20 -11.73
N GLY A 14 -2.22 29.90 -12.40
CA GLY A 14 -3.05 28.73 -12.09
C GLY A 14 -2.32 27.40 -12.29
N ARG A 15 -1.52 27.27 -13.37
CA ARG A 15 -0.67 26.08 -13.58
C ARG A 15 0.44 25.95 -12.55
N GLY A 16 1.08 27.07 -12.17
CA GLY A 16 2.09 27.09 -11.12
C GLY A 16 1.53 26.69 -9.75
N LEU A 17 0.36 27.21 -9.39
CA LEU A 17 -0.34 26.85 -8.15
C LEU A 17 -0.81 25.39 -8.14
N TRP A 18 -1.30 24.87 -9.26
CA TRP A 18 -1.74 23.47 -9.36
C TRP A 18 -0.57 22.48 -9.36
N GLN A 19 0.48 22.72 -10.15
CA GLN A 19 1.68 21.86 -10.13
C GLN A 19 2.43 21.92 -8.80
N ARG A 20 2.49 23.09 -8.16
CA ARG A 20 3.22 23.22 -6.89
C ARG A 20 2.36 22.78 -5.71
N GLY A 21 1.07 23.10 -5.69
CA GLY A 21 0.18 22.78 -4.58
C GLY A 21 -0.29 21.34 -4.64
N ASP A 22 -0.96 20.97 -5.73
CA ASP A 22 -1.65 19.69 -5.83
C ASP A 22 -0.68 18.53 -6.02
N GLN A 23 0.36 18.71 -6.84
CA GLN A 23 1.39 17.68 -7.02
C GLN A 23 2.22 17.47 -5.73
N THR A 24 2.52 18.53 -4.97
CA THR A 24 3.29 18.38 -3.72
C THR A 24 2.44 17.84 -2.58
N LEU A 25 1.15 18.21 -2.50
CA LEU A 25 0.23 17.69 -1.49
C LEU A 25 -0.20 16.26 -1.81
N ILE A 26 -0.64 15.96 -3.03
CA ILE A 26 -1.14 14.64 -3.39
C ILE A 26 0.02 13.66 -3.59
N ASP A 27 0.98 13.94 -4.47
CA ASP A 27 2.09 12.99 -4.70
C ASP A 27 3.07 12.98 -3.51
N GLY A 28 3.33 14.14 -2.91
CA GLY A 28 4.32 14.26 -1.83
C GLY A 28 3.83 13.78 -0.46
N PHE A 29 2.60 14.12 -0.06
CA PHE A 29 2.09 13.76 1.26
C PHE A 29 1.36 12.41 1.24
N PHE A 30 0.43 12.21 0.30
CA PHE A 30 -0.36 10.98 0.25
C PHE A 30 0.41 9.83 -0.40
N VAL A 31 0.92 9.99 -1.62
CA VAL A 31 1.53 8.87 -2.36
C VAL A 31 2.90 8.51 -1.77
N ASN A 32 3.80 9.48 -1.60
CA ASN A 32 5.13 9.20 -1.05
C ASN A 32 5.07 8.81 0.44
N GLY A 33 4.12 9.37 1.20
CA GLY A 33 3.89 8.98 2.60
C GLY A 33 3.44 7.52 2.73
N SER A 34 2.45 7.11 1.94
CA SER A 34 1.96 5.72 1.93
C SER A 34 2.99 4.75 1.34
N ALA A 35 3.71 5.14 0.28
CA ALA A 35 4.82 4.35 -0.27
C ALA A 35 5.94 4.14 0.76
N ARG A 36 6.31 5.17 1.53
CA ARG A 36 7.31 5.05 2.62
C ARG A 36 6.81 4.17 3.76
N ALA A 37 5.53 4.26 4.12
CA ALA A 37 4.95 3.40 5.15
C ALA A 37 4.98 1.92 4.71
N VAL A 38 4.55 1.63 3.49
CA VAL A 38 4.61 0.27 2.92
C VAL A 38 6.06 -0.21 2.80
N ALA A 39 6.98 0.64 2.33
CA ALA A 39 8.40 0.29 2.24
C ALA A 39 9.03 0.02 3.62
N GLY A 40 8.63 0.77 4.65
CA GLY A 40 9.06 0.57 6.03
C GLY A 40 8.57 -0.76 6.59
N VAL A 41 7.28 -1.05 6.44
CA VAL A 41 6.68 -2.33 6.84
C VAL A 41 7.31 -3.50 6.09
N ALA A 42 7.48 -3.38 4.77
CA ALA A 42 8.13 -4.39 3.95
C ALA A 42 9.58 -4.65 4.40
N SER A 43 10.33 -3.59 4.76
CA SER A 43 11.70 -3.72 5.27
C SER A 43 11.74 -4.45 6.61
N LEU A 44 10.81 -4.14 7.52
CA LEU A 44 10.62 -4.86 8.79
C LEU A 44 10.29 -6.33 8.58
N LEU A 45 9.36 -6.65 7.69
CA LEU A 45 9.00 -8.02 7.35
C LEU A 45 10.19 -8.77 6.74
N ARG A 46 11.03 -8.09 5.95
CA ARG A 46 12.24 -8.65 5.34
C ARG A 46 13.31 -9.01 6.37
N LEU A 47 13.40 -8.30 7.50
CA LEU A 47 14.28 -8.68 8.62
C LEU A 47 13.85 -10.01 9.26
N GLY A 48 12.55 -10.31 9.25
CA GLY A 48 12.02 -11.61 9.70
C GLY A 48 12.32 -12.77 8.75
N GLN A 49 12.72 -12.49 7.50
CA GLN A 49 13.22 -13.50 6.57
C GLN A 49 14.67 -13.83 6.90
N THR A 50 14.89 -14.68 7.90
CA THR A 50 16.22 -15.05 8.41
C THR A 50 17.05 -15.90 7.45
N GLY A 51 16.48 -16.32 6.30
CA GLY A 51 17.15 -17.13 5.29
C GLY A 51 17.29 -18.62 5.64
N PHE A 52 16.95 -19.03 6.87
CA PHE A 52 17.00 -20.42 7.29
C PHE A 52 15.78 -21.20 6.82
N LEU A 53 16.00 -22.30 6.10
CA LEU A 53 14.94 -23.17 5.57
C LEU A 53 14.00 -23.73 6.66
N TYR A 54 14.53 -23.94 7.87
CA TYR A 54 13.75 -24.40 9.03
C TYR A 54 12.61 -23.45 9.41
N HIS A 55 12.85 -22.12 9.40
CA HIS A 55 11.81 -21.14 9.74
C HIS A 55 10.66 -21.19 8.74
N TYR A 56 10.96 -21.41 7.46
CA TYR A 56 9.95 -21.59 6.43
C TYR A 56 9.15 -22.89 6.61
N ALA A 57 9.82 -24.00 6.90
CA ALA A 57 9.16 -25.29 7.14
C ALA A 57 8.19 -25.22 8.33
N VAL A 58 8.62 -24.63 9.45
CA VAL A 58 7.76 -24.40 10.62
C VAL A 58 6.57 -23.49 10.26
N ALA A 59 6.80 -22.40 9.54
CA ALA A 59 5.73 -21.50 9.12
C ALA A 59 4.70 -22.19 8.21
N MET A 60 5.13 -23.09 7.31
CA MET A 60 4.22 -23.84 6.44
C MET A 60 3.34 -24.81 7.22
N ILE A 61 3.93 -25.58 8.15
CA ILE A 61 3.17 -26.53 8.99
C ILE A 61 2.15 -25.78 9.85
N LEU A 62 2.58 -24.70 10.51
CA LEU A 62 1.69 -23.86 11.30
C LEU A 62 0.59 -23.23 10.44
N GLY A 63 0.92 -22.76 9.25
CA GLY A 63 -0.05 -22.17 8.32
C GLY A 63 -1.13 -23.15 7.89
N VAL A 64 -0.75 -24.38 7.52
CA VAL A 64 -1.71 -25.44 7.17
C VAL A 64 -2.56 -25.83 8.39
N ALA A 65 -1.95 -25.99 9.57
CA ALA A 65 -2.68 -26.32 10.78
C ALA A 65 -3.72 -25.24 11.16
N LEU A 66 -3.34 -23.96 11.07
CA LEU A 66 -4.23 -22.82 11.28
C LEU A 66 -5.35 -22.77 10.24
N LEU A 67 -5.03 -23.00 8.97
CA LEU A 67 -6.02 -23.01 7.89
C LEU A 67 -7.07 -24.09 8.13
N LEU A 68 -6.63 -25.31 8.48
CA LEU A 68 -7.53 -26.42 8.79
C LEU A 68 -8.37 -26.12 10.04
N TRP A 69 -7.76 -25.58 11.09
CA TRP A 69 -8.47 -25.19 12.31
C TRP A 69 -9.55 -24.12 12.04
N TRP A 70 -9.22 -23.11 11.23
CA TRP A 70 -10.16 -22.04 10.86
C TRP A 70 -11.30 -22.53 9.96
N PHE A 71 -11.01 -23.43 9.03
CA PHE A 71 -11.99 -23.92 8.05
C PHE A 71 -12.81 -25.11 8.55
N ALA A 72 -12.36 -25.82 9.59
CA ALA A 72 -13.05 -26.98 10.16
C ALA A 72 -14.51 -26.70 10.58
N PRO A 73 -14.84 -25.57 11.23
CA PRO A 73 -16.24 -25.23 11.56
C PRO A 73 -17.10 -25.03 10.31
N LEU A 74 -16.56 -24.41 9.26
CA LEU A 74 -17.29 -24.18 8.02
C LEU A 74 -17.60 -25.49 7.31
N VAL A 75 -16.63 -26.41 7.25
CA VAL A 75 -16.81 -27.75 6.68
C VAL A 75 -17.83 -28.56 7.47
N ARG A 76 -17.78 -28.50 8.81
CA ARG A 76 -18.76 -29.15 9.69
C ARG A 76 -20.19 -28.72 9.40
N ASN A 77 -20.41 -27.45 9.06
CA ASN A 77 -21.75 -26.92 8.74
C ASN A 77 -22.20 -27.25 7.30
N ALA A 78 -21.29 -27.66 6.42
CA ALA A 78 -21.57 -28.01 5.03
C ALA A 78 -21.84 -29.51 4.82
N LEU A 79 -21.46 -30.37 5.78
CA LEU A 79 -21.84 -31.77 5.77
C LEU A 79 -23.28 -31.91 6.31
N PRO A 80 -24.21 -32.54 5.57
CA PRO A 80 -25.49 -32.93 6.13
C PRO A 80 -25.23 -33.95 7.25
N SER A 81 -25.79 -33.68 8.43
CA SER A 81 -25.74 -34.55 9.61
C SER A 81 -26.39 -35.90 9.36
#